data_AF-A0A963UGA8-F1
#
_entry.id   AF-A0A963UGA8-F1
#
_cell.length_a   1.000
_cell.length_b   1.000
_cell.length_c   1.000
_cell.angle_alpha   90.00
_cell.angle_beta   90.00
_cell.angle_gamma   90.00
#
_symmetry.space_group_name_H-M   'P 1'
#
loop_
_entity.id
_entity.type
_entity.pdbx_description
1 polymer ?
#
loop_
_entity_poly.entity_id
_entity_poly.type
_entity_poly.pdbx_seq_one_letter_code
_entity_poly.pdbx_strand_id
1 'polypeptide(L)' 'MAEVPTTARVVIIGGGAVGVSSLYHLAKAGWTDCVLLEKNE' A
#
# COMPACT_ATOMS: atom_id res chain seq x y z
N MET A 1 1.52 15.85 4.88
CA MET A 1 1.94 14.65 4.11
C MET A 1 1.92 13.48 5.08
N ALA A 2 1.45 12.30 4.68
CA ALA A 2 1.57 11.12 5.52
C ALA A 2 3.06 10.81 5.74
N GLU A 3 3.44 10.48 6.96
CA GLU A 3 4.80 10.00 7.25
C GLU A 3 4.95 8.62 6.61
N VAL A 4 5.95 8.49 5.71
CA VAL A 4 6.24 7.21 5.05
C VAL A 4 7.09 6.38 6.01
N PRO A 5 6.65 5.17 6.40
CA PRO A 5 7.44 4.30 7.25
C PRO A 5 8.82 4.01 6.64
N THR A 6 9.85 3.91 7.48
CA THR A 6 11.21 3.52 7.02
C THR A 6 11.31 2.06 6.64
N THR A 7 10.37 1.24 7.11
CA THR A 7 10.24 -0.20 6.82
C THR A 7 8.78 -0.55 6.62
N ALA A 8 8.50 -1.50 5.73
CA ALA A 8 7.19 -2.10 5.58
C ALA A 8 7.34 -3.58 5.21
N ARG A 9 6.42 -4.42 5.67
CA ARG A 9 6.35 -5.83 5.25
C ARG A 9 6.04 -5.97 3.76
N VAL A 10 5.20 -5.09 3.22
CA VAL A 10 4.81 -5.07 1.80
C VAL A 10 4.79 -3.64 1.27
N VAL A 11 5.39 -3.44 0.10
CA VAL A 11 5.28 -2.20 -0.67
C VAL A 11 4.63 -2.51 -2.00
N ILE A 12 3.49 -1.88 -2.28
CA ILE A 12 2.76 -1.96 -3.55
C ILE A 12 3.09 -0.72 -4.37
N ILE A 13 3.57 -0.90 -5.59
CA ILE A 13 3.90 0.18 -6.52
C ILE A 13 2.84 0.22 -7.62
N GLY A 14 2.11 1.33 -7.72
CA GLY A 14 0.96 1.53 -8.60
C GLY A 14 -0.38 1.44 -7.86
N GLY A 15 -1.10 2.54 -7.78
CA GLY A 15 -2.43 2.75 -7.20
C GLY A 15 -3.60 2.56 -8.18
N GLY A 16 -3.38 1.86 -9.30
CA GLY A 16 -4.46 1.42 -10.18
C GLY A 16 -5.36 0.35 -9.54
N ALA A 17 -6.34 -0.15 -10.30
CA ALA A 17 -7.35 -1.10 -9.82
C ALA A 17 -6.75 -2.33 -9.11
N VAL A 18 -5.68 -2.90 -9.68
CA VAL A 18 -4.99 -4.07 -9.13
C VAL A 18 -4.24 -3.73 -7.84
N GLY A 19 -3.55 -2.59 -7.77
CA GLY A 19 -2.77 -2.21 -6.60
C GLY A 19 -3.63 -1.87 -5.40
N VAL A 20 -4.71 -1.12 -5.61
CA VAL A 20 -5.68 -0.82 -4.54
C VAL A 20 -6.42 -2.08 -4.10
N SER A 21 -6.83 -2.94 -5.04
CA SER A 21 -7.46 -4.23 -4.71
C SER A 21 -6.54 -5.11 -3.85
N SER A 22 -5.24 -5.15 -4.19
CA SER A 22 -4.22 -5.88 -3.44
C SER A 22 -4.09 -5.33 -2.01
N LEU A 23 -3.95 -4.01 -1.85
CA LEU A 23 -3.87 -3.38 -0.52
C LEU A 23 -5.15 -3.64 0.30
N TYR A 24 -6.33 -3.53 -0.32
CA TYR A 24 -7.60 -3.78 0.32
C TYR A 24 -7.71 -5.22 0.84
N HIS A 25 -7.30 -6.23 0.06
CA HIS A 25 -7.33 -7.62 0.50
C HIS A 25 -6.30 -7.94 1.59
N LEU A 26 -5.12 -7.32 1.56
CA LEU A 26 -4.15 -7.41 2.65
C LEU A 26 -4.72 -6.81 3.94
N ALA A 27 -5.32 -5.62 3.88
CA ALA A 27 -5.97 -4.99 5.02
C ALA A 27 -7.13 -5.84 5.55
N LYS A 28 -7.97 -6.41 4.66
CA LYS A 28 -9.06 -7.33 5.02
C LYS A 28 -8.54 -8.61 5.68
N ALA A 29 -7.35 -9.09 5.32
CA ALA A 29 -6.67 -10.21 5.96
C ALA A 29 -5.98 -9.83 7.29
N GLY A 30 -6.15 -8.59 7.77
CA GLY A 30 -5.60 -8.10 9.03
C GLY A 30 -4.17 -7.58 8.95
N TRP A 31 -3.64 -7.35 7.75
CA TRP A 31 -2.30 -6.79 7.61
C TRP A 31 -2.34 -5.28 7.81
N THR A 32 -1.52 -4.78 8.73
CA THR A 32 -1.45 -3.36 9.10
C THR A 32 -0.15 -2.69 8.66
N ASP A 33 0.84 -3.47 8.18
CA ASP A 33 2.17 -3.01 7.80
C ASP A 33 2.39 -3.12 6.28
N CYS A 34 1.55 -2.38 5.54
CA CYS A 34 1.57 -2.34 4.07
C CYS A 34 1.58 -0.89 3.60
N VAL A 35 2.40 -0.57 2.60
CA VAL A 35 2.49 0.75 1.98
C VAL A 35 2.10 0.64 0.51
N LEU A 36 1.31 1.59 0.01
CA LEU A 36 1.03 1.74 -1.42
C LEU A 36 1.60 3.08 -1.90
N LEU A 37 2.39 3.02 -2.96
CA LEU A 37 3.00 4.17 -3.62
C LEU A 37 2.43 4.29 -5.03
N GLU A 38 1.92 5.47 -5.39
CA GLU A 38 1.54 5.82 -6.75
C GLU A 38 2.29 7.10 -7.14
N LYS A 39 2.67 7.22 -8.40
CA LYS A 39 3.19 8.46 -8.93
C LYS A 39 2.04 9.46 -8.99
N ASN A 40 2.03 10.41 -8.07
CA ASN A 40 1.27 11.64 -8.23
C ASN A 40 2.19 12.71 -8.84
N GLU A 41 1.67 13.54 -9.75
CA GLU A 41 2.41 14.70 -10.28
C GLU A 41 2.59 15.80 -9.22
#